data_AF-A0A9Q0WBJ5-F1
#
_entry.id   AF-A0A9Q0WBJ5-F1
#
_cell.length_a   1.000
_cell.length_b   1.000
_cell.length_c   1.000
_cell.angle_alpha   90.00
_cell.angle_beta   90.00
_cell.angle_gamma   90.00
#
_symmetry.space_group_name_H-M   'P 1'
#
loop_
_entity.id
_entity.type
_entity.pdbx_description
1 polymer ?
#
loop_
_entity_poly.entity_id
_entity_poly.type
_entity_poly.pdbx_seq_one_letter_code
_entity_poly.pdbx_strand_id
1 'polypeptide(L)'
;MASQGSSTRKSMSSSSFHGRKKANEGGGGPDASRKPLTASRSMGLTGERTVKRLRLSKALTVPESTSIYEACRRMAARRVDALLLTDSNALLCGILTDKDLASRVIAPEVNLEETPVSKVMTRNPVFVLSDTLAVEALQKMVQGKFRHLPVVENGEVIALLDIAKCLYDAIARMERAAEKGKAIAAAVEGVEKNWGTSISVPNTFIETLRERMFRPALSTIIPENSKIVTVSPSETVLVVTKKMLESRSSCAVVTVDEKPQGIFTSKDILMRVIAQNLPPDSTLVEKVMTPNPECATIDTPIVDALHTMHDGKFLHLPVVDRDGNIVAVIDVIHITHAAVATVRNTTGVNNETANTLMQKFWDSAMATSPNGDEDETRSEGSLKMASEGTETAGSLLYPSSGLPNTFSFKIEDKKGRMHRFICETRSLTDVITSILQRLGDDINRNNLPQILYEDEDHDKVVLASDTDLTTAVEHARSAGLKGLRLHLDYTGTRRRRGSGSESFDHAQADAWASAYSAVAAGAALVAGLGVLAYLRRSGY
;
A
#
# COMPACT_ATOMS: atom_id res chain seq x y z
N MET A 1 -18.81 83.46 -0.73
CA MET A 1 -18.39 84.02 -2.04
C MET A 1 -17.48 83.00 -2.71
N ALA A 2 -17.58 82.77 -4.02
CA ALA A 2 -16.73 81.88 -4.87
C ALA A 2 -16.65 80.39 -4.45
N SER A 3 -16.65 79.33 -5.29
CA SER A 3 -16.17 79.07 -6.66
C SER A 3 -14.63 79.01 -6.75
N GLN A 4 -13.95 78.07 -7.43
CA GLN A 4 -14.30 77.05 -8.44
C GLN A 4 -13.33 75.84 -8.32
N GLY A 5 -13.43 74.73 -9.07
CA GLY A 5 -14.26 74.44 -10.26
C GLY A 5 -14.30 72.95 -10.67
N SER A 6 -14.68 72.69 -11.93
CA SER A 6 -14.98 71.36 -12.53
C SER A 6 -13.72 70.56 -12.93
N SER A 7 -13.74 69.28 -13.34
CA SER A 7 -14.72 68.49 -14.12
C SER A 7 -14.42 66.97 -13.94
N THR A 8 -15.12 65.94 -14.46
CA THR A 8 -16.13 65.82 -15.54
C THR A 8 -17.20 64.72 -15.27
N ARG A 9 -18.22 64.71 -16.14
CA ARG A 9 -19.38 63.82 -16.34
C ARG A 9 -19.01 62.46 -17.01
N LYS A 10 -19.89 61.44 -17.13
CA LYS A 10 -21.32 61.52 -17.52
C LYS A 10 -22.20 60.30 -17.19
N SER A 11 -23.50 60.58 -17.07
CA SER A 11 -24.66 59.68 -16.89
C SER A 11 -25.91 60.42 -17.46
N MET A 12 -27.17 59.94 -17.49
CA MET A 12 -27.84 58.76 -16.90
C MET A 12 -28.72 58.03 -17.96
N SER A 13 -29.55 57.08 -17.49
CA SER A 13 -30.53 56.26 -18.24
C SER A 13 -31.88 56.93 -18.56
N SER A 14 -32.49 56.57 -19.70
CA SER A 14 -33.94 56.65 -20.02
C SER A 14 -34.22 56.01 -21.41
N SER A 15 -35.42 55.55 -21.83
CA SER A 15 -36.65 55.08 -21.13
C SER A 15 -37.63 54.40 -22.13
N SER A 16 -38.75 53.85 -21.62
CA SER A 16 -40.12 53.85 -22.21
C SER A 16 -40.53 53.04 -23.49
N PHE A 17 -41.32 51.96 -23.23
CA PHE A 17 -42.72 51.72 -23.69
C PHE A 17 -43.17 51.09 -25.05
N HIS A 18 -44.16 50.18 -24.92
CA HIS A 18 -45.20 49.69 -25.87
C HIS A 18 -44.75 48.86 -27.12
N GLY A 19 -45.46 47.82 -27.62
CA GLY A 19 -46.58 47.03 -27.07
C GLY A 19 -47.62 46.52 -28.11
N ARG A 20 -47.99 45.22 -28.12
CA ARG A 20 -49.23 44.67 -28.75
C ARG A 20 -49.54 43.20 -28.37
N LYS A 21 -50.78 42.71 -28.63
CA LYS A 21 -51.36 41.42 -28.16
C LYS A 21 -52.55 40.97 -29.04
N LYS A 22 -52.68 39.67 -29.37
CA LYS A 22 -53.87 38.84 -29.79
C LYS A 22 -53.42 37.65 -30.69
N ALA A 23 -54.16 36.56 -30.93
CA ALA A 23 -55.15 35.78 -30.13
C ALA A 23 -55.63 34.51 -30.91
N ASN A 24 -55.90 33.41 -30.18
CA ASN A 24 -56.86 32.29 -30.39
C ASN A 24 -56.47 31.16 -29.39
N GLU A 25 -57.32 30.45 -28.62
CA GLU A 25 -58.57 29.70 -28.90
C GLU A 25 -58.33 28.43 -29.75
N GLY A 26 -58.70 27.20 -29.37
CA GLY A 26 -59.31 26.62 -28.14
C GLY A 26 -59.65 25.12 -28.38
N GLY A 27 -60.01 24.24 -27.43
CA GLY A 27 -60.07 24.33 -25.95
C GLY A 27 -61.02 23.24 -25.35
N GLY A 28 -60.52 22.28 -24.53
CA GLY A 28 -61.32 21.19 -23.93
C GLY A 28 -60.50 20.17 -23.10
N GLY A 29 -61.15 19.37 -22.25
CA GLY A 29 -60.56 18.27 -21.44
C GLY A 29 -61.28 16.92 -21.66
N PRO A 30 -61.17 15.89 -20.79
CA PRO A 30 -60.54 15.88 -19.46
C PRO A 30 -59.51 14.74 -19.19
N ASP A 31 -58.93 14.80 -17.98
CA ASP A 31 -58.30 13.77 -17.13
C ASP A 31 -57.78 12.42 -17.71
N ALA A 32 -56.46 12.19 -17.57
CA ALA A 32 -55.86 10.85 -17.48
C ALA A 32 -54.46 10.85 -16.80
N SER A 33 -54.35 10.15 -15.67
CA SER A 33 -53.18 9.34 -15.27
C SER A 33 -51.77 9.99 -15.22
N ARG A 34 -51.56 11.10 -14.50
CA ARG A 34 -50.20 11.55 -14.14
C ARG A 34 -49.58 10.69 -13.02
N LYS A 35 -48.94 9.58 -13.38
CA LYS A 35 -47.90 8.96 -12.52
C LYS A 35 -46.69 9.92 -12.43
N PRO A 36 -46.08 10.13 -11.25
CA PRO A 36 -44.84 10.90 -11.17
C PRO A 36 -43.72 10.16 -11.89
N LEU A 37 -42.87 10.91 -12.59
CA LEU A 37 -41.67 10.37 -13.23
C LEU A 37 -40.70 9.90 -12.13
N THR A 38 -40.63 8.58 -11.93
CA THR A 38 -39.60 7.98 -11.10
C THR A 38 -38.25 8.26 -11.74
N ALA A 39 -37.43 9.06 -11.07
CA ALA A 39 -36.06 9.33 -11.52
C ALA A 39 -35.34 7.99 -11.71
N SER A 40 -34.96 7.69 -12.95
CA SER A 40 -34.37 6.40 -13.32
C SER A 40 -33.02 6.27 -12.62
N ARG A 41 -32.97 5.49 -11.53
CA ARG A 41 -31.72 5.05 -10.91
C ARG A 41 -30.89 4.37 -12.00
N SER A 42 -29.83 5.04 -12.43
CA SER A 42 -28.75 4.43 -13.19
C SER A 42 -28.09 3.38 -12.29
N MET A 43 -28.51 2.12 -12.41
CA MET A 43 -27.75 1.02 -11.84
C MET A 43 -26.36 1.04 -12.50
N GLY A 44 -25.33 1.23 -11.67
CA GLY A 44 -23.97 1.56 -12.10
C GLY A 44 -23.25 0.41 -12.78
N LEU A 45 -23.55 0.17 -14.05
CA LEU A 45 -22.76 -0.68 -14.94
C LEU A 45 -21.47 0.05 -15.36
N THR A 46 -20.41 -0.05 -14.55
CA THR A 46 -18.99 0.07 -14.96
C THR A 46 -18.05 -0.17 -13.76
N GLY A 47 -16.75 -0.40 -14.03
CA GLY A 47 -15.76 -0.85 -13.04
C GLY A 47 -15.26 0.17 -12.01
N GLU A 48 -15.95 1.30 -11.82
CA GLU A 48 -15.43 2.45 -11.07
C GLU A 48 -15.15 2.14 -9.59
N ARG A 49 -13.93 2.45 -9.13
CA ARG A 49 -13.49 2.15 -7.76
C ARG A 49 -13.59 3.39 -6.87
N THR A 50 -14.69 3.44 -6.12
CA THR A 50 -15.02 4.53 -5.18
C THR A 50 -14.39 4.34 -3.79
N VAL A 51 -14.30 5.41 -3.01
CA VAL A 51 -13.65 5.45 -1.69
C VAL A 51 -14.19 4.38 -0.72
N LYS A 52 -15.52 4.14 -0.70
CA LYS A 52 -16.12 3.07 0.12
C LYS A 52 -15.66 1.65 -0.23
N ARG A 53 -15.15 1.40 -1.44
CA ARG A 53 -14.60 0.10 -1.87
C ARG A 53 -13.17 -0.18 -1.34
N LEU A 54 -12.54 0.78 -0.61
CA LEU A 54 -11.14 0.71 -0.14
C LEU A 54 -10.96 0.10 1.27
N ARG A 55 -11.97 -0.59 1.84
CA ARG A 55 -11.94 -1.15 3.21
C ARG A 55 -11.49 -0.09 4.24
N LEU A 56 -12.28 0.97 4.36
CA LEU A 56 -11.98 2.16 5.17
C LEU A 56 -11.80 1.85 6.66
N SER A 57 -10.99 2.65 7.34
CA SER A 57 -10.81 2.56 8.80
C SER A 57 -11.79 3.49 9.52
N LYS A 58 -12.52 3.00 10.53
CA LYS A 58 -13.39 3.85 11.36
C LYS A 58 -12.56 4.97 11.99
N ALA A 59 -13.02 6.21 11.83
CA ALA A 59 -12.31 7.37 12.37
C ALA A 59 -12.18 7.30 13.90
N LEU A 60 -11.05 7.76 14.42
CA LEU A 60 -10.95 8.19 15.82
C LEU A 60 -11.39 9.65 15.89
N THR A 61 -12.33 9.94 16.79
CA THR A 61 -12.87 11.28 17.03
C THR A 61 -12.68 11.69 18.49
N VAL A 62 -12.45 12.99 18.73
CA VAL A 62 -12.51 13.61 20.07
C VAL A 62 -13.11 15.03 20.00
N PRO A 63 -13.67 15.56 21.10
CA PRO A 63 -14.02 16.98 21.19
C PRO A 63 -12.78 17.90 21.05
N GLU A 64 -12.93 19.07 20.42
CA GLU A 64 -11.81 20.00 20.18
C GLU A 64 -11.18 20.59 21.48
N SER A 65 -11.84 20.40 22.62
CA SER A 65 -11.36 20.76 23.97
C SER A 65 -10.43 19.73 24.63
N THR A 66 -10.22 18.55 24.02
CA THR A 66 -9.35 17.49 24.57
C THR A 66 -7.90 17.98 24.66
N SER A 67 -7.15 17.63 25.73
CA SER A 67 -5.72 17.97 25.79
C SER A 67 -4.90 17.23 24.73
N ILE A 68 -3.79 17.83 24.29
CA ILE A 68 -2.90 17.21 23.29
C ILE A 68 -2.38 15.85 23.79
N TYR A 69 -2.03 15.75 25.08
CA TYR A 69 -1.56 14.51 25.69
C TYR A 69 -2.61 13.38 25.62
N GLU A 70 -3.84 13.63 26.03
CA GLU A 70 -4.91 12.62 25.99
C GLU A 70 -5.28 12.23 24.55
N ALA A 71 -5.26 13.20 23.62
CA ALA A 71 -5.40 12.94 22.20
C ALA A 71 -4.30 11.99 21.67
N CYS A 72 -3.03 12.26 22.01
CA CYS A 72 -1.90 11.41 21.63
C CYS A 72 -2.01 10.00 22.21
N ARG A 73 -2.43 9.85 23.48
CA ARG A 73 -2.67 8.52 24.08
C ARG A 73 -3.75 7.74 23.33
N ARG A 74 -4.86 8.39 22.96
CA ARG A 74 -5.95 7.75 22.18
C ARG A 74 -5.51 7.35 20.77
N MET A 75 -4.71 8.20 20.10
CA MET A 75 -4.11 7.90 18.80
C MET A 75 -3.20 6.67 18.89
N ALA A 76 -2.28 6.66 19.87
CA ALA A 76 -1.35 5.56 20.07
C ALA A 76 -2.03 4.24 20.47
N ALA A 77 -3.03 4.30 21.36
CA ALA A 77 -3.82 3.13 21.77
C ALA A 77 -4.56 2.46 20.59
N ARG A 78 -5.04 3.26 19.62
CA ARG A 78 -5.62 2.74 18.36
C ARG A 78 -4.61 2.54 17.22
N ARG A 79 -3.32 2.84 17.45
CA ARG A 79 -2.23 2.81 16.46
C ARG A 79 -2.53 3.63 15.19
N VAL A 80 -3.24 4.75 15.33
CA VAL A 80 -3.53 5.71 14.26
C VAL A 80 -2.61 6.93 14.34
N ASP A 81 -2.26 7.50 13.19
CA ASP A 81 -1.40 8.68 13.04
C ASP A 81 -2.19 9.97 12.76
N ALA A 82 -3.52 9.88 12.67
CA ALA A 82 -4.43 11.00 12.49
C ALA A 82 -5.72 10.86 13.32
N LEU A 83 -6.27 12.01 13.69
CA LEU A 83 -7.37 12.19 14.63
C LEU A 83 -8.34 13.25 14.11
N LEU A 84 -9.64 12.99 14.15
CA LEU A 84 -10.67 13.94 13.75
C LEU A 84 -11.29 14.62 14.98
N LEU A 85 -11.67 15.88 14.81
CA LEU A 85 -12.08 16.74 15.91
C LEU A 85 -13.48 17.30 15.70
N THR A 86 -14.30 17.21 16.73
CA THR A 86 -15.68 17.67 16.71
C THR A 86 -15.89 18.89 17.60
N ASP A 87 -16.78 19.78 17.17
CA ASP A 87 -17.26 20.91 17.96
C ASP A 87 -18.29 20.46 19.03
N SER A 88 -18.94 21.43 19.68
CA SER A 88 -20.03 21.18 20.65
C SER A 88 -21.30 20.57 20.04
N ASN A 89 -21.44 20.60 18.72
CA ASN A 89 -22.58 20.09 17.96
C ASN A 89 -22.28 18.69 17.37
N ALA A 90 -21.16 18.09 17.73
CA ALA A 90 -20.60 16.86 17.16
C ALA A 90 -20.21 16.95 15.66
N LEU A 91 -20.12 18.16 15.09
CA LEU A 91 -19.74 18.40 13.70
C LEU A 91 -18.22 18.46 13.55
N LEU A 92 -17.71 17.99 12.40
CA LEU A 92 -16.27 17.99 12.09
C LEU A 92 -15.72 19.42 11.97
N CYS A 93 -14.90 19.86 12.93
CA CYS A 93 -14.26 21.17 12.92
C CYS A 93 -12.75 21.12 12.59
N GLY A 94 -12.10 19.96 12.69
CA GLY A 94 -10.66 19.83 12.43
C GLY A 94 -10.11 18.42 12.26
N ILE A 95 -8.83 18.38 11.86
CA ILE A 95 -7.96 17.18 11.86
C ILE A 95 -6.65 17.50 12.58
N LEU A 96 -6.11 16.54 13.33
CA LEU A 96 -4.78 16.58 13.94
C LEU A 96 -4.00 15.35 13.47
N THR A 97 -2.75 15.55 13.03
CA THR A 97 -1.87 14.48 12.53
C THR A 97 -0.57 14.41 13.31
N ASP A 98 0.14 13.28 13.19
CA ASP A 98 1.51 13.10 13.66
C ASP A 98 2.44 14.28 13.25
N LYS A 99 2.31 14.75 12.01
CA LYS A 99 3.03 15.90 11.44
C LYS A 99 2.73 17.21 12.17
N ASP A 100 1.50 17.39 12.65
CA ASP A 100 1.10 18.57 13.43
C ASP A 100 1.68 18.52 14.86
N LEU A 101 1.79 17.32 15.46
CA LEU A 101 2.46 17.15 16.75
C LEU A 101 3.95 17.54 16.66
N ALA A 102 4.64 17.08 15.61
CA ALA A 102 6.03 17.48 15.36
C ALA A 102 6.18 19.01 15.19
N SER A 103 5.41 19.58 14.26
CA SER A 103 5.59 20.97 13.80
C SER A 103 4.95 22.05 14.68
N ARG A 104 3.91 21.72 15.46
CA ARG A 104 3.10 22.68 16.23
C ARG A 104 3.06 22.43 17.73
N VAL A 105 3.59 21.29 18.20
CA VAL A 105 3.62 20.94 19.64
C VAL A 105 5.05 20.80 20.13
N ILE A 106 5.84 19.89 19.54
CA ILE A 106 7.18 19.58 20.06
C ILE A 106 8.22 20.64 19.68
N ALA A 107 8.33 21.02 18.40
CA ALA A 107 9.28 22.06 18.00
C ALA A 107 9.02 23.44 18.66
N PRO A 108 7.76 23.87 18.92
CA PRO A 108 7.46 25.08 19.67
C PRO A 108 7.29 24.91 21.19
N GLU A 109 7.62 23.75 21.76
CA GLU A 109 7.64 23.48 23.22
C GLU A 109 6.30 23.75 23.94
N VAL A 110 5.19 23.36 23.31
CA VAL A 110 3.81 23.55 23.83
C VAL A 110 3.50 22.57 24.96
N ASN A 111 2.95 23.06 26.09
CA ASN A 111 2.46 22.22 27.18
C ASN A 111 1.36 21.27 26.68
N LEU A 112 1.64 19.96 26.72
CA LEU A 112 0.76 18.92 26.17
C LEU A 112 -0.46 18.62 27.06
N GLU A 113 -0.38 18.89 28.37
CA GLU A 113 -1.45 18.59 29.32
C GLU A 113 -2.50 19.71 29.36
N GLU A 114 -2.04 20.97 29.40
CA GLU A 114 -2.92 22.15 29.49
C GLU A 114 -3.50 22.58 28.13
N THR A 115 -2.75 22.39 27.04
CA THR A 115 -3.17 22.93 25.73
C THR A 115 -4.20 22.02 25.06
N PRO A 116 -5.39 22.52 24.68
CA PRO A 116 -6.37 21.74 23.94
C PRO A 116 -6.01 21.65 22.46
N VAL A 117 -6.33 20.50 21.85
CA VAL A 117 -6.03 20.19 20.44
C VAL A 117 -6.60 21.20 19.43
N SER A 118 -7.69 21.90 19.77
CA SER A 118 -8.25 23.04 19.02
C SER A 118 -7.26 24.20 18.74
N LYS A 119 -6.15 24.29 19.48
CA LYS A 119 -5.08 25.28 19.25
C LYS A 119 -4.08 24.85 18.18
N VAL A 120 -3.92 23.55 17.96
CA VAL A 120 -2.89 22.98 17.06
C VAL A 120 -3.46 22.23 15.86
N MET A 121 -4.74 21.85 15.86
CA MET A 121 -5.39 21.18 14.74
C MET A 121 -5.41 22.01 13.44
N THR A 122 -5.49 21.33 12.30
CA THR A 122 -5.87 21.93 11.03
C THR A 122 -7.39 22.07 10.99
N ARG A 123 -7.90 23.30 11.03
CA ARG A 123 -9.34 23.60 10.95
C ARG A 123 -9.88 23.37 9.54
N ASN A 124 -11.17 23.05 9.44
CA ASN A 124 -11.92 22.88 8.18
C ASN A 124 -11.21 21.95 7.16
N PRO A 125 -10.92 20.68 7.51
CA PRO A 125 -10.18 19.77 6.64
C PRO A 125 -10.92 19.49 5.33
N VAL A 126 -10.15 19.40 4.24
CA VAL A 126 -10.65 18.87 2.96
C VAL A 126 -11.12 17.43 3.18
N PHE A 127 -12.31 17.10 2.71
CA PHE A 127 -12.92 15.77 2.83
C PHE A 127 -13.32 15.22 1.45
N VAL A 128 -13.74 13.94 1.43
CA VAL A 128 -14.34 13.29 0.26
C VAL A 128 -15.63 12.59 0.65
N LEU A 129 -16.50 12.33 -0.32
CA LEU A 129 -17.70 11.54 -0.12
C LEU A 129 -17.40 10.04 -0.25
N SER A 130 -18.24 9.18 0.31
CA SER A 130 -18.08 7.71 0.24
C SER A 130 -18.06 7.17 -1.20
N ASP A 131 -18.73 7.85 -2.12
CA ASP A 131 -18.86 7.56 -3.55
C ASP A 131 -17.85 8.29 -4.43
N THR A 132 -17.04 9.19 -3.89
CA THR A 132 -15.92 9.83 -4.62
C THR A 132 -14.97 8.76 -5.18
N LEU A 133 -14.40 8.99 -6.37
CA LEU A 133 -13.45 8.05 -6.98
C LEU A 133 -12.15 7.96 -6.16
N ALA A 134 -11.61 6.75 -5.98
CA ALA A 134 -10.37 6.53 -5.24
C ALA A 134 -9.19 7.30 -5.85
N VAL A 135 -9.15 7.43 -7.18
CA VAL A 135 -8.15 8.23 -7.92
C VAL A 135 -8.30 9.73 -7.63
N GLU A 136 -9.52 10.25 -7.52
CA GLU A 136 -9.78 11.66 -7.18
C GLU A 136 -9.37 11.96 -5.74
N ALA A 137 -9.68 11.07 -4.79
CA ALA A 137 -9.23 11.18 -3.40
C ALA A 137 -7.69 11.16 -3.30
N LEU A 138 -7.02 10.29 -4.05
CA LEU A 138 -5.56 10.25 -4.16
C LEU A 138 -4.98 11.55 -4.76
N GLN A 139 -5.63 12.11 -5.79
CA GLN A 139 -5.24 13.40 -6.36
C GLN A 139 -5.39 14.55 -5.36
N LYS A 140 -6.48 14.58 -4.56
CA LYS A 140 -6.67 15.57 -3.48
C LYS A 140 -5.58 15.48 -2.42
N MET A 141 -5.21 14.27 -1.99
CA MET A 141 -4.09 14.03 -1.06
C MET A 141 -2.76 14.56 -1.60
N VAL A 142 -2.43 14.22 -2.85
CA VAL A 142 -1.17 14.62 -3.49
C VAL A 142 -1.10 16.13 -3.71
N GLN A 143 -2.17 16.76 -4.22
CA GLN A 143 -2.22 18.20 -4.46
C GLN A 143 -2.17 19.01 -3.14
N GLY A 144 -2.92 18.56 -2.12
CA GLY A 144 -2.96 19.20 -0.81
C GLY A 144 -1.78 18.88 0.12
N LYS A 145 -0.90 17.95 -0.29
CA LYS A 145 0.27 17.48 0.48
C LYS A 145 -0.06 16.95 1.88
N PHE A 146 -1.19 16.25 1.98
CA PHE A 146 -1.67 15.55 3.17
C PHE A 146 -1.92 14.07 2.88
N ARG A 147 -1.73 13.21 3.89
CA ARG A 147 -1.89 11.75 3.78
C ARG A 147 -3.29 11.26 4.13
N HIS A 148 -4.13 12.10 4.72
CA HIS A 148 -5.39 11.71 5.35
C HIS A 148 -6.55 12.54 4.83
N LEU A 149 -7.69 11.88 4.58
CA LEU A 149 -8.95 12.51 4.20
C LEU A 149 -10.09 11.99 5.09
N PRO A 150 -10.86 12.86 5.77
CA PRO A 150 -12.17 12.49 6.30
C PRO A 150 -13.07 11.99 5.15
N VAL A 151 -13.81 10.92 5.41
CA VAL A 151 -14.83 10.39 4.49
C VAL A 151 -16.20 10.71 5.07
N VAL A 152 -17.01 11.43 4.30
CA VAL A 152 -18.34 11.92 4.68
C VAL A 152 -19.41 11.14 3.91
N GLU A 153 -20.51 10.82 4.58
CA GLU A 153 -21.71 10.23 3.98
C GLU A 153 -22.94 10.83 4.68
N ASN A 154 -23.94 11.28 3.92
CA ASN A 154 -25.15 11.96 4.41
C ASN A 154 -24.91 13.20 5.31
N GLY A 155 -23.69 13.76 5.30
CA GLY A 155 -23.28 14.87 6.18
C GLY A 155 -22.52 14.45 7.43
N GLU A 156 -22.47 13.15 7.75
CA GLU A 156 -21.74 12.60 8.89
C GLU A 156 -20.37 12.04 8.48
N VAL A 157 -19.41 12.04 9.41
CA VAL A 157 -18.07 11.46 9.19
C VAL A 157 -18.07 9.98 9.52
N ILE A 158 -18.06 9.14 8.49
CA ILE A 158 -18.09 7.68 8.66
C ILE A 158 -16.70 7.06 8.90
N ALA A 159 -15.65 7.64 8.33
CA ALA A 159 -14.32 7.02 8.29
C ALA A 159 -13.18 8.00 8.02
N LEU A 160 -11.95 7.50 8.14
CA LEU A 160 -10.75 8.17 7.65
C LEU A 160 -10.11 7.33 6.54
N LEU A 161 -9.79 7.98 5.41
CA LEU A 161 -8.99 7.43 4.33
C LEU A 161 -7.53 7.87 4.50
N ASP A 162 -6.62 6.91 4.36
CA ASP A 162 -5.16 7.07 4.38
C ASP A 162 -4.63 6.82 2.96
N ILE A 163 -3.67 7.62 2.51
CA ILE A 163 -2.99 7.47 1.21
C ILE A 163 -2.41 6.06 1.03
N ALA A 164 -1.98 5.41 2.11
CA ALA A 164 -1.54 4.02 2.11
C ALA A 164 -2.65 3.08 1.59
N LYS A 165 -3.92 3.29 1.97
CA LYS A 165 -5.04 2.48 1.45
C LYS A 165 -5.19 2.62 -0.06
N CYS A 166 -5.07 3.84 -0.60
CA CYS A 166 -5.13 4.10 -2.03
C CYS A 166 -3.97 3.43 -2.79
N LEU A 167 -2.75 3.50 -2.25
CA LEU A 167 -1.56 2.87 -2.84
C LEU A 167 -1.63 1.34 -2.77
N TYR A 168 -2.00 0.78 -1.62
CA TYR A 168 -2.03 -0.67 -1.40
C TYR A 168 -3.10 -1.32 -2.28
N ASP A 169 -4.24 -0.64 -2.44
CA ASP A 169 -5.28 -1.03 -3.37
C ASP A 169 -4.81 -0.97 -4.84
N ALA A 170 -4.01 0.04 -5.20
CA ALA A 170 -3.43 0.17 -6.53
C ALA A 170 -2.42 -0.94 -6.86
N ILE A 171 -1.47 -1.20 -5.95
CA ILE A 171 -0.47 -2.27 -6.07
C ILE A 171 -1.16 -3.64 -6.18
N ALA A 172 -2.01 -3.98 -5.21
CA ALA A 172 -2.69 -5.28 -5.17
C ALA A 172 -3.62 -5.51 -6.38
N ARG A 173 -4.04 -4.47 -7.10
CA ARG A 173 -4.77 -4.60 -8.38
C ARG A 173 -3.83 -4.77 -9.58
N MET A 174 -2.73 -4.02 -9.62
CA MET A 174 -1.67 -4.17 -10.63
C MET A 174 -1.09 -5.59 -10.64
N GLU A 175 -0.82 -6.16 -9.47
CA GLU A 175 -0.37 -7.55 -9.29
C GLU A 175 -1.38 -8.56 -9.85
N ARG A 176 -2.66 -8.45 -9.46
CA ARG A 176 -3.74 -9.31 -9.99
C ARG A 176 -3.97 -9.16 -11.48
N ALA A 177 -3.80 -7.95 -12.04
CA ALA A 177 -3.88 -7.72 -13.47
C ALA A 177 -2.71 -8.39 -14.21
N ALA A 178 -1.49 -8.29 -13.67
CA ALA A 178 -0.32 -8.96 -14.21
C ALA A 178 -0.46 -10.49 -14.14
N GLU A 179 -0.94 -11.05 -13.03
CA GLU A 179 -1.11 -12.50 -12.87
C GLU A 179 -2.21 -13.07 -13.77
N LYS A 180 -3.35 -12.38 -13.88
CA LYS A 180 -4.38 -12.71 -14.89
C LYS A 180 -3.82 -12.58 -16.31
N GLY A 181 -2.99 -11.58 -16.57
CA GLY A 181 -2.30 -11.41 -17.86
C GLY A 181 -1.39 -12.60 -18.21
N LYS A 182 -0.58 -13.08 -17.27
CA LYS A 182 0.22 -14.31 -17.43
C LYS A 182 -0.66 -15.53 -17.68
N ALA A 183 -1.73 -15.70 -16.89
CA ALA A 183 -2.64 -16.84 -17.02
C ALA A 183 -3.36 -16.86 -18.37
N ILE A 184 -3.79 -15.70 -18.88
CA ILE A 184 -4.36 -15.55 -20.22
C ILE A 184 -3.30 -15.82 -21.29
N ALA A 185 -2.08 -15.28 -21.16
CA ALA A 185 -1.00 -15.53 -22.11
C ALA A 185 -0.62 -17.02 -22.18
N ALA A 186 -0.50 -17.70 -21.03
CA ALA A 186 -0.22 -19.13 -20.96
C ALA A 186 -1.38 -19.98 -21.52
N ALA A 187 -2.64 -19.59 -21.30
CA ALA A 187 -3.80 -20.24 -21.90
C ALA A 187 -3.83 -20.07 -23.42
N VAL A 188 -3.52 -18.87 -23.94
CA VAL A 188 -3.41 -18.61 -25.38
C VAL A 188 -2.25 -19.40 -25.98
N GLU A 189 -1.07 -19.43 -25.35
CA GLU A 189 0.08 -20.22 -25.82
C GLU A 189 -0.22 -21.73 -25.81
N GLY A 190 -1.02 -22.21 -24.85
CA GLY A 190 -1.54 -23.58 -24.82
C GLY A 190 -2.55 -23.89 -25.94
N VAL A 191 -3.38 -22.91 -26.32
CA VAL A 191 -4.31 -23.03 -27.46
C VAL A 191 -3.56 -22.97 -28.79
N GLU A 192 -2.62 -22.04 -28.99
CA GLU A 192 -1.83 -21.91 -30.23
C GLU A 192 -0.94 -23.14 -30.50
N LYS A 193 -0.53 -23.88 -29.45
CA LYS A 193 0.17 -25.17 -29.59
C LYS A 193 -0.72 -26.34 -30.03
N ASN A 194 -2.03 -26.28 -29.78
CA ASN A 194 -3.00 -27.32 -30.15
C ASN A 194 -3.84 -26.96 -31.39
N TRP A 195 -3.98 -25.68 -31.72
CA TRP A 195 -4.76 -25.18 -32.86
C TRP A 195 -3.99 -24.06 -33.56
N GLY A 196 -3.45 -24.37 -34.75
CA GLY A 196 -2.55 -23.49 -35.52
C GLY A 196 -3.25 -22.31 -36.20
N THR A 197 -3.84 -21.41 -35.41
CA THR A 197 -4.53 -20.20 -35.87
C THR A 197 -4.21 -19.03 -34.95
N SER A 198 -3.37 -18.11 -35.43
CA SER A 198 -2.86 -16.98 -34.66
C SER A 198 -3.93 -15.94 -34.35
N ILE A 199 -4.14 -15.64 -33.06
CA ILE A 199 -4.89 -14.46 -32.60
C ILE A 199 -3.99 -13.71 -31.62
N SER A 200 -2.94 -13.10 -32.16
CA SER A 200 -1.93 -12.40 -31.38
C SER A 200 -2.49 -11.10 -30.78
N VAL A 201 -2.93 -11.16 -29.51
CA VAL A 201 -3.02 -9.96 -28.67
C VAL A 201 -1.58 -9.41 -28.53
N PRO A 202 -1.29 -8.15 -28.92
CA PRO A 202 0.09 -7.69 -28.97
C PRO A 202 0.73 -7.56 -27.57
N ASN A 203 1.57 -8.53 -27.18
CA ASN A 203 2.41 -8.46 -25.97
C ASN A 203 3.19 -7.14 -25.88
N THR A 204 3.56 -6.58 -27.04
CA THR A 204 4.22 -5.27 -27.18
C THR A 204 3.49 -4.13 -26.46
N PHE A 205 2.17 -4.17 -26.27
CA PHE A 205 1.44 -3.11 -25.56
C PHE A 205 1.69 -3.16 -24.04
N ILE A 206 1.55 -4.34 -23.43
CA ILE A 206 1.83 -4.55 -21.99
C ILE A 206 3.33 -4.37 -21.72
N GLU A 207 4.18 -4.85 -22.61
CA GLU A 207 5.64 -4.72 -22.50
C GLU A 207 6.09 -3.25 -22.66
N THR A 208 5.49 -2.49 -23.59
CA THR A 208 5.75 -1.04 -23.73
C THR A 208 5.22 -0.24 -22.53
N LEU A 209 4.09 -0.62 -21.94
CA LEU A 209 3.60 0.00 -20.70
C LEU A 209 4.52 -0.32 -19.51
N ARG A 210 5.01 -1.56 -19.41
CA ARG A 210 6.00 -1.98 -18.40
C ARG A 210 7.29 -1.20 -18.54
N GLU A 211 7.85 -1.15 -19.75
CA GLU A 211 9.02 -0.34 -20.11
C GLU A 211 8.86 1.16 -19.80
N ARG A 212 7.65 1.73 -19.89
CA ARG A 212 7.45 3.19 -19.75
C ARG A 212 7.00 3.65 -18.35
N MET A 213 6.31 2.81 -17.58
CA MET A 213 5.88 3.17 -16.23
C MET A 213 6.85 2.70 -15.13
N PHE A 214 7.65 1.66 -15.39
CA PHE A 214 8.50 1.02 -14.37
C PHE A 214 9.99 1.36 -14.52
N ARG A 215 10.43 2.00 -15.63
CA ARG A 215 11.84 2.40 -15.82
C ARG A 215 12.32 3.73 -15.21
N PRO A 216 11.49 4.71 -14.77
CA PRO A 216 12.03 5.84 -14.03
C PRO A 216 12.53 5.35 -12.67
N ALA A 217 13.85 5.39 -12.48
CA ALA A 217 14.49 5.14 -11.20
C ALA A 217 14.32 6.35 -10.26
N LEU A 218 14.59 6.20 -8.98
CA LEU A 218 14.45 7.29 -8.00
C LEU A 218 15.28 8.54 -8.38
N SER A 219 16.42 8.35 -9.06
CA SER A 219 17.22 9.42 -9.67
C SER A 219 16.45 10.37 -10.61
N THR A 220 15.34 9.95 -11.23
CA THR A 220 14.54 10.85 -12.09
C THR A 220 13.53 11.71 -11.32
N ILE A 221 13.41 11.52 -10.00
CA ILE A 221 12.43 12.21 -9.14
C ILE A 221 13.05 12.90 -7.92
N ILE A 222 14.29 12.57 -7.59
CA ILE A 222 15.13 13.29 -6.62
C ILE A 222 15.52 14.63 -7.23
N PRO A 223 15.08 15.79 -6.71
CA PRO A 223 15.61 17.07 -7.16
C PRO A 223 17.08 17.21 -6.71
N GLU A 224 17.90 17.84 -7.55
CA GLU A 224 19.35 18.04 -7.33
C GLU A 224 19.69 18.71 -5.99
N ASN A 225 18.78 19.54 -5.47
CA ASN A 225 18.89 20.21 -4.16
C ASN A 225 17.88 19.62 -3.15
N SER A 226 17.88 18.30 -2.99
CA SER A 226 17.06 17.59 -2.01
C SER A 226 17.48 17.96 -0.59
N LYS A 227 16.58 18.60 0.19
CA LYS A 227 16.83 18.94 1.60
C LYS A 227 16.70 17.70 2.50
N ILE A 228 17.81 16.98 2.67
CA ILE A 228 17.95 15.93 3.68
C ILE A 228 18.01 16.59 5.07
N VAL A 229 17.39 15.98 6.07
CA VAL A 229 17.62 16.31 7.49
C VAL A 229 18.46 15.19 8.09
N THR A 230 19.76 15.40 8.18
CA THR A 230 20.70 14.48 8.84
C THR A 230 20.97 14.92 10.29
N VAL A 231 21.07 13.94 11.18
CA VAL A 231 21.25 14.15 12.64
C VAL A 231 22.15 13.08 13.26
N SER A 232 22.89 13.45 14.31
CA SER A 232 23.65 12.49 15.12
C SER A 232 22.70 11.63 15.98
N PRO A 233 23.03 10.34 16.26
CA PRO A 233 22.32 9.52 17.23
C PRO A 233 22.17 10.19 18.62
N SER A 234 23.16 11.01 18.99
CA SER A 234 23.24 11.72 20.27
C SER A 234 22.48 13.05 20.31
N GLU A 235 21.74 13.43 19.27
CA GLU A 235 20.86 14.60 19.32
C GLU A 235 19.55 14.28 20.07
N THR A 236 18.98 15.29 20.73
CA THR A 236 17.72 15.13 21.47
C THR A 236 16.53 15.34 20.54
N VAL A 237 15.40 14.69 20.85
CA VAL A 237 14.17 14.74 20.05
C VAL A 237 13.75 16.18 19.74
N LEU A 238 13.89 17.10 20.70
CA LEU A 238 13.56 18.51 20.52
C LEU A 238 14.42 19.19 19.44
N VAL A 239 15.74 18.98 19.45
CA VAL A 239 16.68 19.54 18.47
C VAL A 239 16.38 18.99 17.07
N VAL A 240 16.19 17.67 16.96
CA VAL A 240 15.88 17.00 15.69
C VAL A 240 14.51 17.46 15.16
N THR A 241 13.51 17.64 16.02
CA THR A 241 12.18 18.11 15.60
C THR A 241 12.22 19.58 15.14
N LYS A 242 13.07 20.43 15.74
CA LYS A 242 13.32 21.80 15.26
C LYS A 242 13.98 21.81 13.87
N LYS A 243 15.04 21.01 13.65
CA LYS A 243 15.65 20.79 12.32
C LYS A 243 14.63 20.31 11.27
N MET A 244 13.73 19.39 11.65
CA MET A 244 12.64 18.91 10.79
C MET A 244 11.67 20.05 10.42
N LEU A 245 11.26 20.88 11.39
CA LEU A 245 10.37 22.03 11.16
C LEU A 245 11.01 23.07 10.21
N GLU A 246 12.26 23.46 10.47
CA GLU A 246 13.02 24.43 9.66
C GLU A 246 13.15 23.97 8.20
N SER A 247 13.44 22.67 8.01
CA SER A 247 13.55 22.05 6.69
C SER A 247 12.19 21.70 6.06
N ARG A 248 11.09 21.85 6.81
CA ARG A 248 9.71 21.44 6.46
C ARG A 248 9.57 19.93 6.17
N SER A 249 10.45 19.11 6.75
CA SER A 249 10.41 17.65 6.64
C SER A 249 9.43 17.03 7.64
N SER A 250 9.04 15.78 7.38
CA SER A 250 8.32 14.91 8.32
C SER A 250 9.18 13.74 8.86
N CYS A 251 10.47 13.73 8.50
CA CYS A 251 11.46 12.77 8.98
C CYS A 251 12.88 13.37 9.02
N ALA A 252 13.75 12.73 9.81
CA ALA A 252 15.20 12.91 9.82
C ALA A 252 15.89 11.55 9.68
N VAL A 253 17.03 11.51 9.00
CA VAL A 253 17.91 10.34 8.93
C VAL A 253 18.96 10.48 10.00
N VAL A 254 19.11 9.45 10.82
CA VAL A 254 20.15 9.37 11.85
C VAL A 254 21.37 8.76 11.19
N THR A 255 22.46 9.50 11.10
CA THR A 255 23.66 9.13 10.33
C THR A 255 24.90 9.01 11.22
N VAL A 256 25.78 8.09 10.85
CA VAL A 256 27.17 8.01 11.34
C VAL A 256 28.05 7.84 10.10
N ASP A 257 29.07 8.69 9.95
CA ASP A 257 29.94 8.75 8.77
C ASP A 257 29.15 8.83 7.45
N GLU A 258 28.13 9.71 7.40
CA GLU A 258 27.12 9.88 6.32
C GLU A 258 26.24 8.66 5.99
N LYS A 259 26.41 7.52 6.67
CA LYS A 259 25.64 6.29 6.43
C LYS A 259 24.41 6.21 7.35
N PRO A 260 23.23 5.80 6.83
CA PRO A 260 22.01 5.73 7.61
C PRO A 260 22.06 4.60 8.66
N GLN A 261 22.00 4.98 9.94
CA GLN A 261 21.86 4.05 11.08
C GLN A 261 20.41 3.97 11.58
N GLY A 262 19.60 5.00 11.31
CA GLY A 262 18.22 5.10 11.76
C GLY A 262 17.39 6.09 10.96
N ILE A 263 16.07 5.99 11.09
CA ILE A 263 15.13 7.03 10.66
C ILE A 263 14.22 7.43 11.83
N PHE A 264 13.99 8.73 11.99
CA PHE A 264 13.08 9.29 12.98
C PHE A 264 12.01 10.13 12.28
N THR A 265 10.75 9.88 12.60
CA THR A 265 9.60 10.44 11.89
C THR A 265 8.60 11.09 12.84
N SER A 266 7.68 11.89 12.30
CA SER A 266 6.54 12.45 13.05
C SER A 266 5.71 11.37 13.79
N LYS A 267 5.63 10.16 13.23
CA LYS A 267 4.95 9.00 13.86
C LYS A 267 5.70 8.48 15.09
N ASP A 268 7.02 8.58 15.11
CA ASP A 268 7.85 8.15 16.24
C ASP A 268 7.76 9.12 17.41
N ILE A 269 7.63 10.43 17.14
CA ILE A 269 7.29 11.45 18.14
C ILE A 269 5.97 11.10 18.85
N LEU A 270 4.92 10.75 18.10
CA LEU A 270 3.65 10.31 18.68
C LEU A 270 3.80 9.00 19.48
N MET A 271 4.32 7.95 18.85
CA MET A 271 4.24 6.58 19.36
C MET A 271 5.30 6.21 20.40
N ARG A 272 6.52 6.75 20.27
CA ARG A 272 7.68 6.42 21.12
C ARG A 272 8.11 7.54 22.07
N VAL A 273 7.68 8.79 21.86
CA VAL A 273 8.00 9.92 22.76
C VAL A 273 6.77 10.30 23.59
N ILE A 274 5.76 10.93 22.98
CA ILE A 274 4.59 11.48 23.71
C ILE A 274 3.80 10.38 24.40
N ALA A 275 3.44 9.30 23.67
CA ALA A 275 2.66 8.20 24.24
C ALA A 275 3.42 7.34 25.27
N GLN A 276 4.75 7.51 25.37
CA GLN A 276 5.60 6.87 26.38
C GLN A 276 5.97 7.84 27.54
N ASN A 277 5.42 9.05 27.52
CA ASN A 277 5.69 10.10 28.51
C ASN A 277 7.18 10.49 28.63
N LEU A 278 7.93 10.42 27.51
CA LEU A 278 9.36 10.73 27.49
C LEU A 278 9.61 12.23 27.24
N PRO A 279 10.55 12.86 27.98
CA PRO A 279 10.84 14.29 27.85
C PRO A 279 11.61 14.59 26.54
N PRO A 280 11.08 15.42 25.62
CA PRO A 280 11.69 15.62 24.28
C PRO A 280 13.04 16.34 24.30
N ASP A 281 13.29 17.18 25.31
CA ASP A 281 14.49 17.99 25.47
C ASP A 281 15.75 17.16 25.74
N SER A 282 15.58 15.99 26.37
CA SER A 282 16.64 15.16 26.97
C SER A 282 16.60 13.70 26.49
N THR A 283 15.52 13.27 25.84
CA THR A 283 15.45 11.97 25.14
C THR A 283 16.29 12.02 23.87
N LEU A 284 17.33 11.18 23.79
CA LEU A 284 18.17 11.00 22.60
C LEU A 284 17.42 10.27 21.50
N VAL A 285 17.59 10.70 20.24
CA VAL A 285 16.88 10.14 19.09
C VAL A 285 17.24 8.68 18.83
N GLU A 286 18.47 8.25 19.14
CA GLU A 286 18.87 6.82 19.07
C GLU A 286 17.93 5.87 19.83
N LYS A 287 17.28 6.35 20.91
CA LYS A 287 16.39 5.55 21.78
C LYS A 287 14.97 5.42 21.22
N VAL A 288 14.60 6.24 20.24
CA VAL A 288 13.22 6.38 19.74
C VAL A 288 13.11 6.39 18.21
N MET A 289 14.23 6.36 17.48
CA MET A 289 14.28 6.10 16.04
C MET A 289 13.85 4.66 15.69
N THR A 290 13.57 4.44 14.41
CA THR A 290 13.57 3.08 13.84
C THR A 290 14.98 2.78 13.33
N PRO A 291 15.74 1.86 13.97
CA PRO A 291 17.11 1.54 13.58
C PRO A 291 17.15 0.70 12.30
N ASN A 292 18.28 0.73 11.58
CA ASN A 292 18.51 -0.01 10.33
C ASN A 292 17.36 0.13 9.32
N PRO A 293 17.02 1.36 8.89
CA PRO A 293 15.93 1.59 7.95
C PRO A 293 16.22 0.91 6.62
N GLU A 294 15.18 0.35 6.00
CA GLU A 294 15.28 -0.13 4.63
C GLU A 294 15.55 1.06 3.69
N CYS A 295 16.56 0.93 2.84
CA CYS A 295 17.07 2.00 1.98
C CYS A 295 17.03 1.56 0.52
N ALA A 296 16.60 2.46 -0.37
CA ALA A 296 16.73 2.27 -1.81
C ALA A 296 18.04 2.86 -2.34
N THR A 297 18.39 2.53 -3.57
CA THR A 297 19.49 3.17 -4.31
C THR A 297 18.95 4.19 -5.31
N ILE A 298 19.79 5.11 -5.78
CA ILE A 298 19.45 6.04 -6.89
C ILE A 298 19.00 5.32 -8.18
N ASP A 299 19.43 4.07 -8.37
CA ASP A 299 19.11 3.21 -9.51
C ASP A 299 17.84 2.35 -9.29
N THR A 300 17.24 2.39 -8.10
CA THR A 300 16.02 1.61 -7.76
C THR A 300 14.79 2.12 -8.54
N PRO A 301 13.97 1.24 -9.15
CA PRO A 301 12.72 1.63 -9.80
C PRO A 301 11.70 2.28 -8.86
N ILE A 302 10.95 3.27 -9.35
CA ILE A 302 9.82 3.89 -8.63
C ILE A 302 8.82 2.86 -8.10
N VAL A 303 8.51 1.83 -8.90
CA VAL A 303 7.51 0.82 -8.52
C VAL A 303 8.03 -0.09 -7.41
N ASP A 304 9.29 -0.53 -7.49
CA ASP A 304 9.93 -1.36 -6.46
C ASP A 304 10.04 -0.60 -5.12
N ALA A 305 10.28 0.71 -5.17
CA ALA A 305 10.23 1.60 -4.00
C ALA A 305 8.80 1.70 -3.39
N LEU A 306 7.75 1.67 -4.21
CA LEU A 306 6.36 1.61 -3.73
C LEU A 306 5.99 0.24 -3.14
N HIS A 307 6.52 -0.88 -3.68
CA HIS A 307 6.39 -2.21 -3.07
C HIS A 307 7.14 -2.27 -1.73
N THR A 308 8.36 -1.74 -1.66
CA THR A 308 9.15 -1.62 -0.41
C THR A 308 8.38 -0.84 0.66
N MET A 309 7.85 0.35 0.33
CA MET A 309 6.95 1.11 1.22
C MET A 309 5.69 0.32 1.59
N HIS A 310 5.09 -0.40 0.64
CA HIS A 310 3.92 -1.24 0.90
C HIS A 310 4.25 -2.31 1.93
N ASP A 311 5.26 -3.13 1.72
CA ASP A 311 5.52 -4.33 2.52
C ASP A 311 6.10 -4.01 3.89
N GLY A 312 7.03 -3.06 3.97
CA GLY A 312 7.55 -2.54 5.24
C GLY A 312 6.56 -1.69 6.04
N LYS A 313 5.40 -1.33 5.45
CA LYS A 313 4.33 -0.50 6.04
C LYS A 313 4.82 0.88 6.52
N PHE A 314 5.79 1.47 5.81
CA PHE A 314 6.33 2.81 6.02
C PHE A 314 6.12 3.70 4.79
N LEU A 315 6.14 5.02 4.99
CA LEU A 315 5.79 6.01 3.96
C LEU A 315 6.93 7.00 3.64
N HIS A 316 8.14 6.69 4.12
CA HIS A 316 9.38 7.43 3.95
C HIS A 316 10.49 6.43 3.66
N LEU A 317 11.26 6.66 2.59
CA LEU A 317 12.30 5.75 2.11
C LEU A 317 13.60 6.55 1.92
N PRO A 318 14.63 6.33 2.76
CA PRO A 318 15.98 6.81 2.52
C PRO A 318 16.51 6.27 1.19
N VAL A 319 17.27 7.09 0.47
CA VAL A 319 17.92 6.72 -0.79
C VAL A 319 19.41 6.99 -0.69
N VAL A 320 20.22 5.98 -0.95
CA VAL A 320 21.69 6.03 -0.87
C VAL A 320 22.36 6.00 -2.25
N ASP A 321 23.61 6.46 -2.29
CA ASP A 321 24.52 6.28 -3.41
C ASP A 321 25.11 4.85 -3.45
N ARG A 322 26.22 4.66 -4.19
CA ARG A 322 26.90 3.37 -4.34
C ARG A 322 27.92 3.08 -3.22
N ASP A 323 28.29 4.09 -2.45
CA ASP A 323 29.23 4.00 -1.32
C ASP A 323 28.48 3.84 0.03
N GLY A 324 27.17 4.08 0.01
CA GLY A 324 26.23 3.90 1.12
C GLY A 324 25.85 5.19 1.85
N ASN A 325 26.19 6.35 1.29
CA ASN A 325 25.91 7.65 1.91
C ASN A 325 24.48 8.11 1.55
N ILE A 326 23.86 8.91 2.42
CA ILE A 326 22.48 9.39 2.20
C ILE A 326 22.41 10.49 1.12
N VAL A 327 21.58 10.27 0.09
CA VAL A 327 21.39 11.20 -1.05
C VAL A 327 20.02 11.89 -1.01
N ALA A 328 18.99 11.19 -0.53
CA ALA A 328 17.64 11.75 -0.37
C ALA A 328 16.84 10.98 0.68
N VAL A 329 15.70 11.54 1.08
CA VAL A 329 14.57 10.75 1.61
C VAL A 329 13.36 11.11 0.78
N ILE A 330 12.67 10.11 0.25
CA ILE A 330 11.47 10.30 -0.56
C ILE A 330 10.27 9.78 0.23
N ASP A 331 9.18 10.56 0.25
CA ASP A 331 7.92 10.14 0.85
C ASP A 331 6.92 9.62 -0.19
N VAL A 332 5.91 8.90 0.29
CA VAL A 332 4.86 8.30 -0.54
C VAL A 332 4.11 9.32 -1.42
N ILE A 333 3.98 10.58 -0.99
CA ILE A 333 3.31 11.63 -1.78
C ILE A 333 4.20 12.03 -2.96
N HIS A 334 5.51 12.20 -2.74
CA HIS A 334 6.46 12.51 -3.81
C HIS A 334 6.56 11.37 -4.84
N ILE A 335 6.66 10.10 -4.41
CA ILE A 335 6.68 8.96 -5.36
C ILE A 335 5.34 8.84 -6.10
N THR A 336 4.20 8.94 -5.41
CA THR A 336 2.87 8.90 -6.04
C THR A 336 2.68 10.03 -7.05
N HIS A 337 3.10 11.26 -6.69
CA HIS A 337 3.05 12.41 -7.59
C HIS A 337 3.88 12.16 -8.85
N ALA A 338 5.10 11.65 -8.70
CA ALA A 338 5.96 11.38 -9.84
C ALA A 338 5.42 10.26 -10.73
N ALA A 339 4.91 9.16 -10.18
CA ALA A 339 4.25 8.11 -10.96
C ALA A 339 3.06 8.65 -11.79
N VAL A 340 2.20 9.47 -11.18
CA VAL A 340 1.08 10.15 -11.87
C VAL A 340 1.58 11.15 -12.93
N ALA A 341 2.65 11.89 -12.64
CA ALA A 341 3.23 12.87 -13.55
C ALA A 341 3.92 12.22 -14.76
N THR A 342 4.62 11.09 -14.58
CA THR A 342 5.21 10.30 -15.66
C THR A 342 4.13 9.86 -16.65
N VAL A 343 3.04 9.26 -16.15
CA VAL A 343 1.89 8.86 -16.98
C VAL A 343 1.27 10.05 -17.71
N ARG A 344 1.09 11.20 -17.05
CA ARG A 344 0.56 12.42 -17.68
C ARG A 344 1.47 12.91 -18.83
N ASN A 345 2.77 13.09 -18.56
CA ASN A 345 3.72 13.67 -19.50
C ASN A 345 3.95 12.80 -20.75
N THR A 346 3.80 11.47 -20.67
CA THR A 346 3.89 10.59 -21.85
C THR A 346 2.77 10.76 -22.88
N THR A 347 1.70 11.50 -22.59
CA THR A 347 0.50 11.54 -23.45
C THR A 347 0.31 12.84 -24.24
N GLY A 348 0.80 13.98 -23.73
CA GLY A 348 0.64 15.29 -24.40
C GLY A 348 -0.80 15.81 -24.54
N VAL A 349 -1.77 15.18 -23.87
CA VAL A 349 -3.20 15.56 -23.94
C VAL A 349 -3.64 16.33 -22.68
N ASN A 350 -4.73 17.08 -22.79
CA ASN A 350 -5.32 17.90 -21.73
C ASN A 350 -5.47 17.15 -20.39
N ASN A 351 -5.43 17.90 -19.28
CA ASN A 351 -5.42 17.33 -17.93
C ASN A 351 -6.62 16.41 -17.65
N GLU A 352 -7.78 16.71 -18.24
CA GLU A 352 -9.00 15.93 -18.16
C GLU A 352 -8.91 14.60 -18.95
N THR A 353 -8.37 14.61 -20.18
CA THR A 353 -8.14 13.38 -20.95
C THR A 353 -6.96 12.56 -20.41
N ALA A 354 -5.94 13.19 -19.82
CA ALA A 354 -4.90 12.47 -19.08
C ALA A 354 -5.47 11.80 -17.83
N ASN A 355 -6.37 12.47 -17.09
CA ASN A 355 -7.14 11.86 -16.01
C ASN A 355 -8.06 10.73 -16.54
N THR A 356 -8.76 10.91 -17.66
CA THR A 356 -9.59 9.86 -18.30
C THR A 356 -8.77 8.69 -18.83
N LEU A 357 -7.54 8.91 -19.30
CA LEU A 357 -6.63 7.85 -19.75
C LEU A 357 -6.00 7.12 -18.57
N MET A 358 -5.65 7.82 -17.49
CA MET A 358 -5.19 7.19 -16.25
C MET A 358 -6.34 6.44 -15.56
N GLN A 359 -7.56 6.98 -15.60
CA GLN A 359 -8.78 6.29 -15.18
C GLN A 359 -9.03 5.07 -16.07
N LYS A 360 -9.01 5.18 -17.40
CA LYS A 360 -9.15 4.02 -18.31
C LYS A 360 -8.00 3.01 -18.22
N PHE A 361 -6.80 3.44 -17.85
CA PHE A 361 -5.67 2.53 -17.56
C PHE A 361 -5.90 1.79 -16.26
N TRP A 362 -6.26 2.50 -15.18
CA TRP A 362 -6.68 1.88 -13.93
C TRP A 362 -7.86 0.94 -14.21
N ASP A 363 -8.97 1.43 -14.73
CA ASP A 363 -10.14 0.65 -15.11
C ASP A 363 -9.80 -0.53 -16.04
N SER A 364 -8.89 -0.42 -17.01
CA SER A 364 -8.47 -1.59 -17.81
C SER A 364 -7.63 -2.60 -17.01
N ALA A 365 -6.92 -2.18 -15.97
CA ALA A 365 -6.25 -3.04 -14.99
C ALA A 365 -7.14 -3.40 -13.77
N MET A 366 -8.36 -2.87 -13.67
CA MET A 366 -9.33 -3.12 -12.58
C MET A 366 -10.56 -3.90 -13.04
N ALA A 367 -10.98 -3.75 -14.29
CA ALA A 367 -12.24 -4.23 -14.86
C ALA A 367 -12.12 -5.61 -15.53
N THR A 368 -11.11 -6.41 -15.14
CA THR A 368 -11.32 -7.87 -15.14
C THR A 368 -12.40 -8.15 -14.08
N SER A 369 -13.65 -8.22 -14.51
CA SER A 369 -14.84 -8.19 -13.63
C SER A 369 -14.78 -9.18 -12.45
N PRO A 370 -15.43 -8.85 -11.31
CA PRO A 370 -15.64 -9.80 -10.24
C PRO A 370 -16.72 -10.83 -10.65
N ASN A 371 -16.30 -12.07 -10.86
CA ASN A 371 -17.18 -13.23 -10.73
C ASN A 371 -16.74 -13.98 -9.48
N GLY A 372 -17.64 -14.10 -8.49
CA GLY A 372 -17.34 -14.59 -7.14
C GLY A 372 -16.93 -13.45 -6.20
N ASP A 373 -17.92 -12.91 -5.48
CA ASP A 373 -17.85 -12.31 -4.12
C ASP A 373 -19.18 -11.60 -3.73
N GLU A 374 -20.34 -12.17 -4.12
CA GLU A 374 -21.67 -11.73 -3.66
C GLU A 374 -22.55 -12.96 -3.31
N ASP A 375 -22.35 -13.52 -2.10
CA ASP A 375 -23.41 -14.12 -1.25
C ASP A 375 -22.82 -14.69 0.07
N GLU A 376 -22.81 -13.86 1.14
CA GLU A 376 -22.70 -14.33 2.54
C GLU A 376 -23.39 -13.34 3.52
N THR A 377 -24.64 -13.00 3.24
CA THR A 377 -25.52 -12.35 4.24
C THR A 377 -26.24 -13.40 5.08
N ARG A 378 -25.67 -13.70 6.25
CA ARG A 378 -26.39 -14.22 7.42
C ARG A 378 -27.65 -13.37 7.69
N SER A 379 -28.74 -13.85 8.28
CA SER A 379 -29.24 -15.18 8.67
C SER A 379 -30.63 -14.94 9.31
N GLU A 380 -31.50 -15.94 9.46
CA GLU A 380 -32.51 -16.05 10.55
C GLU A 380 -33.25 -17.40 10.39
N GLY A 381 -33.02 -18.32 11.33
CA GLY A 381 -33.60 -19.67 11.34
C GLY A 381 -33.69 -20.17 12.78
N SER A 382 -34.66 -19.64 13.52
CA SER A 382 -34.65 -19.69 14.99
C SER A 382 -35.07 -21.04 15.59
N LEU A 383 -34.21 -21.61 16.43
CA LEU A 383 -34.61 -22.52 17.52
C LEU A 383 -33.80 -22.20 18.79
N LYS A 384 -34.50 -22.14 19.93
CA LYS A 384 -33.91 -21.95 21.26
C LYS A 384 -33.41 -23.28 21.84
N MET A 385 -32.32 -23.23 22.60
CA MET A 385 -32.24 -23.82 23.95
C MET A 385 -31.19 -23.07 24.79
N ALA A 386 -31.17 -23.28 26.11
CA ALA A 386 -30.43 -22.46 27.06
C ALA A 386 -29.41 -23.24 27.89
N SER A 387 -28.34 -22.56 28.33
CA SER A 387 -27.58 -22.87 29.54
C SER A 387 -26.81 -21.64 30.03
N GLU A 388 -26.30 -21.69 31.25
CA GLU A 388 -25.67 -20.57 31.99
C GLU A 388 -24.13 -20.67 31.95
N GLY A 389 -23.40 -19.57 32.23
CA GLY A 389 -21.93 -19.66 32.35
C GLY A 389 -21.15 -18.35 32.30
N THR A 390 -21.15 -17.60 33.41
CA THR A 390 -20.08 -16.75 34.00
C THR A 390 -19.14 -15.87 33.13
N GLU A 391 -18.87 -14.66 33.60
CA GLU A 391 -17.99 -13.66 32.97
C GLU A 391 -16.48 -13.97 33.06
N THR A 392 -15.72 -13.62 32.02
CA THR A 392 -14.41 -12.92 32.14
C THR A 392 -13.98 -12.36 30.78
N ALA A 393 -13.23 -11.25 30.76
CA ALA A 393 -12.88 -10.54 29.52
C ALA A 393 -11.41 -10.74 29.11
N GLY A 394 -11.15 -10.95 27.81
CA GLY A 394 -9.79 -11.01 27.28
C GLY A 394 -9.69 -11.12 25.74
N SER A 395 -9.14 -10.08 25.11
CA SER A 395 -8.61 -10.04 23.73
C SER A 395 -9.52 -10.49 22.56
N LEU A 396 -10.05 -9.52 21.80
CA LEU A 396 -10.69 -9.78 20.49
C LEU A 396 -9.66 -10.08 19.40
N LEU A 397 -9.80 -11.24 18.75
CA LEU A 397 -8.94 -11.70 17.66
C LEU A 397 -9.22 -10.95 16.34
N TYR A 398 -8.16 -10.65 15.60
CA TYR A 398 -8.27 -10.27 14.18
C TYR A 398 -8.46 -11.53 13.33
N PRO A 399 -9.52 -11.66 12.51
CA PRO A 399 -9.55 -12.65 11.44
C PRO A 399 -8.54 -12.25 10.35
N SER A 400 -7.47 -13.03 10.22
CA SER A 400 -6.52 -12.88 9.11
C SER A 400 -7.20 -13.31 7.82
N SER A 401 -7.26 -12.43 6.82
CA SER A 401 -7.73 -12.78 5.47
C SER A 401 -6.63 -13.51 4.70
N GLY A 402 -6.34 -14.75 5.12
CA GLY A 402 -5.43 -15.64 4.42
C GLY A 402 -6.14 -16.41 3.30
N LEU A 403 -5.46 -16.59 2.16
CA LEU A 403 -5.74 -17.73 1.30
C LEU A 403 -5.47 -18.99 2.14
N PRO A 404 -6.38 -19.99 2.18
CA PRO A 404 -6.29 -21.08 3.15
C PRO A 404 -5.09 -22.01 2.93
N ASN A 405 -4.36 -21.86 1.82
CA ASN A 405 -3.36 -22.80 1.33
C ASN A 405 -1.90 -22.30 1.38
N THR A 406 -1.66 -21.06 1.81
CA THR A 406 -0.31 -20.49 1.85
C THR A 406 0.21 -20.31 3.28
N PHE A 407 1.53 -20.36 3.45
CA PHE A 407 2.22 -20.11 4.71
C PHE A 407 3.56 -19.41 4.48
N SER A 408 4.11 -18.77 5.53
CA SER A 408 5.41 -18.11 5.43
C SER A 408 6.54 -19.01 5.93
N PHE A 409 7.68 -18.91 5.26
CA PHE A 409 8.87 -19.69 5.52
C PHE A 409 10.09 -18.78 5.63
N LYS A 410 11.06 -19.21 6.43
CA LYS A 410 12.33 -18.53 6.71
C LYS A 410 13.46 -19.49 6.39
N ILE A 411 14.46 -19.10 5.61
CA ILE A 411 15.61 -19.95 5.29
C ILE A 411 16.90 -19.14 5.29
N GLU A 412 17.96 -19.70 5.88
CA GLU A 412 19.24 -19.03 6.08
C GLU A 412 20.24 -19.46 5.00
N ASP A 413 20.92 -18.50 4.35
CA ASP A 413 21.92 -18.80 3.32
C ASP A 413 23.33 -19.02 3.88
N LYS A 414 24.26 -19.46 3.02
CA LYS A 414 25.65 -19.75 3.40
C LYS A 414 26.46 -18.51 3.84
N LYS A 415 25.86 -17.31 3.76
CA LYS A 415 26.43 -16.02 4.16
C LYS A 415 25.70 -15.45 5.39
N GLY A 416 24.84 -16.25 6.05
CA GLY A 416 24.07 -15.86 7.23
C GLY A 416 22.90 -14.92 6.94
N ARG A 417 22.54 -14.70 5.67
CA ARG A 417 21.40 -13.84 5.32
C ARG A 417 20.11 -14.65 5.41
N MET A 418 19.12 -14.07 6.08
CA MET A 418 17.85 -14.75 6.37
C MET A 418 16.79 -14.37 5.33
N HIS A 419 16.49 -15.30 4.42
CA HIS A 419 15.53 -15.13 3.33
C HIS A 419 14.12 -15.49 3.80
N ARG A 420 13.13 -14.66 3.46
CA ARG A 420 11.70 -14.91 3.75
C ARG A 420 10.93 -15.15 2.47
N PHE A 421 9.95 -16.05 2.52
CA PHE A 421 9.04 -16.30 1.41
C PHE A 421 7.67 -16.75 1.90
N ILE A 422 6.68 -16.66 1.01
CA ILE A 422 5.35 -17.24 1.16
C ILE A 422 5.15 -18.12 -0.07
N CYS A 423 4.70 -19.35 0.14
CA CYS A 423 4.37 -20.30 -0.93
C CYS A 423 3.15 -21.13 -0.54
N GLU A 424 2.62 -21.91 -1.48
CA GLU A 424 1.58 -22.89 -1.20
C GLU A 424 2.14 -24.08 -0.40
N THR A 425 1.28 -24.75 0.38
CA THR A 425 1.70 -25.79 1.33
C THR A 425 1.16 -27.18 1.01
N ARG A 426 0.67 -27.39 -0.21
CA ARG A 426 0.25 -28.72 -0.75
C ARG A 426 1.37 -29.50 -1.44
N SER A 427 2.50 -28.86 -1.70
CA SER A 427 3.58 -29.37 -2.55
C SER A 427 4.93 -28.95 -1.99
N LEU A 428 5.73 -29.93 -1.58
CA LEU A 428 7.13 -29.74 -1.19
C LEU A 428 7.97 -29.27 -2.40
N THR A 429 7.56 -29.62 -3.62
CA THR A 429 8.17 -29.12 -4.86
C THR A 429 8.04 -27.60 -4.99
N ASP A 430 6.97 -26.98 -4.49
CA ASP A 430 6.78 -25.52 -4.53
C ASP A 430 7.68 -24.81 -3.51
N VAL A 431 7.86 -25.44 -2.34
CA VAL A 431 8.82 -25.00 -1.31
C VAL A 431 10.25 -25.11 -1.85
N ILE A 432 10.62 -26.26 -2.43
CA ILE A 432 11.94 -26.49 -3.04
C ILE A 432 12.19 -25.51 -4.20
N THR A 433 11.19 -25.25 -5.05
CA THR A 433 11.29 -24.26 -6.13
C THR A 433 11.49 -22.85 -5.58
N SER A 434 10.76 -22.48 -4.51
CA SER A 434 10.93 -21.19 -3.82
C SER A 434 12.31 -21.05 -3.15
N ILE A 435 12.91 -22.15 -2.70
CA ILE A 435 14.27 -22.22 -2.17
C ILE A 435 15.29 -22.08 -3.31
N LEU A 436 15.15 -22.83 -4.41
CA LEU A 436 16.04 -22.75 -5.58
C LEU A 436 16.06 -21.35 -6.22
N GLN A 437 14.94 -20.64 -6.24
CA GLN A 437 14.88 -19.25 -6.72
C GLN A 437 15.69 -18.25 -5.87
N ARG A 438 16.06 -18.61 -4.63
CA ARG A 438 16.73 -17.73 -3.66
C ARG A 438 18.16 -18.16 -3.36
N LEU A 439 18.39 -19.47 -3.32
CA LEU A 439 19.64 -20.12 -2.93
C LEU A 439 20.27 -20.96 -4.06
N GLY A 440 19.81 -20.80 -5.32
CA GLY A 440 20.18 -21.66 -6.44
C GLY A 440 21.69 -21.78 -6.69
N ASP A 441 22.45 -20.69 -6.51
CA ASP A 441 23.91 -20.68 -6.63
C ASP A 441 24.62 -21.36 -5.43
N ASP A 442 23.96 -21.37 -4.26
CA ASP A 442 24.50 -21.99 -3.04
C ASP A 442 24.19 -23.51 -2.98
N ILE A 443 23.22 -24.02 -3.75
CA ILE A 443 22.77 -25.44 -3.69
C ILE A 443 23.47 -26.28 -4.76
N ASN A 444 24.22 -27.29 -4.32
CA ASN A 444 24.95 -28.20 -5.21
C ASN A 444 24.04 -29.31 -5.76
N ARG A 445 23.80 -29.31 -7.07
CA ARG A 445 23.06 -30.37 -7.79
C ARG A 445 23.57 -31.79 -7.53
N ASN A 446 24.86 -31.96 -7.28
CA ASN A 446 25.47 -33.28 -7.02
C ASN A 446 25.44 -33.67 -5.53
N ASN A 447 24.94 -32.81 -4.64
CA ASN A 447 24.81 -33.07 -3.21
C ASN A 447 23.64 -32.26 -2.64
N LEU A 448 22.42 -32.70 -2.98
CA LEU A 448 21.16 -32.10 -2.57
C LEU A 448 21.03 -32.13 -1.04
N PRO A 449 20.56 -31.04 -0.39
CA PRO A 449 20.29 -31.05 1.03
C PRO A 449 18.92 -31.67 1.36
N GLN A 450 18.84 -32.28 2.54
CA GLN A 450 17.56 -32.54 3.19
C GLN A 450 17.02 -31.22 3.76
N ILE A 451 15.71 -31.00 3.62
CA ILE A 451 15.02 -29.87 4.26
C ILE A 451 14.54 -30.32 5.64
N LEU A 452 14.82 -29.52 6.66
CA LEU A 452 14.30 -29.70 8.02
C LEU A 452 13.59 -28.44 8.48
N TYR A 453 12.65 -28.55 9.42
CA TYR A 453 12.06 -27.41 10.12
C TYR A 453 12.45 -27.38 11.61
N GLU A 454 12.45 -26.19 12.20
CA GLU A 454 12.56 -25.97 13.65
C GLU A 454 11.14 -26.02 14.25
N ASP A 455 10.90 -26.90 15.23
CA ASP A 455 9.61 -27.08 15.91
C ASP A 455 9.47 -26.27 17.22
N GLU A 456 8.51 -26.60 18.08
CA GLU A 456 8.26 -25.90 19.35
C GLU A 456 9.25 -26.24 20.47
N ASP A 457 9.87 -27.42 20.44
CA ASP A 457 10.91 -27.84 21.38
C ASP A 457 12.32 -27.44 20.87
N HIS A 458 12.38 -26.72 19.75
CA HIS A 458 13.57 -26.34 18.97
C HIS A 458 14.32 -27.52 18.33
N ASP A 459 13.68 -28.68 18.22
CA ASP A 459 14.23 -29.83 17.50
C ASP A 459 14.11 -29.64 15.98
N LYS A 460 14.92 -30.41 15.24
CA LYS A 460 15.03 -30.32 13.77
C LYS A 460 14.42 -31.53 13.09
N VAL A 461 13.19 -31.39 12.63
CA VAL A 461 12.40 -32.47 12.02
C VAL A 461 12.45 -32.38 10.49
N VAL A 462 12.63 -33.51 9.81
CA VAL A 462 12.81 -33.59 8.34
C VAL A 462 11.46 -33.41 7.62
N LEU A 463 11.45 -32.61 6.55
CA LEU A 463 10.35 -32.52 5.58
C LEU A 463 10.68 -33.39 4.36
N ALA A 464 10.21 -34.63 4.33
CA ALA A 464 10.48 -35.58 3.24
C ALA A 464 9.35 -35.64 2.19
N SER A 465 8.12 -35.25 2.56
CA SER A 465 6.91 -35.39 1.75
C SER A 465 5.95 -34.20 1.88
N ASP A 466 4.97 -34.13 0.97
CA ASP A 466 3.88 -33.15 0.99
C ASP A 466 3.00 -33.28 2.26
N THR A 467 2.88 -34.49 2.80
CA THR A 467 2.20 -34.78 4.06
C THR A 467 2.94 -34.23 5.28
N ASP A 468 4.27 -34.30 5.30
CA ASP A 468 5.09 -33.71 6.38
C ASP A 468 5.01 -32.18 6.34
N LEU A 469 5.06 -31.61 5.13
CA LEU A 469 4.87 -30.17 4.91
C LEU A 469 3.50 -29.70 5.41
N THR A 470 2.44 -30.42 5.06
CA THR A 470 1.07 -30.07 5.46
C THR A 470 0.91 -30.12 6.98
N THR A 471 1.35 -31.21 7.61
CA THR A 471 1.22 -31.39 9.06
C THR A 471 2.08 -30.41 9.87
N ALA A 472 3.33 -30.15 9.46
CA ALA A 472 4.18 -29.13 10.09
C ALA A 472 3.57 -27.71 9.99
N VAL A 473 2.94 -27.39 8.86
CA VAL A 473 2.22 -26.12 8.65
C VAL A 473 0.95 -26.04 9.48
N GLU A 474 0.17 -27.12 9.60
CA GLU A 474 -1.01 -27.16 10.46
C GLU A 474 -0.64 -27.02 11.94
N HIS A 475 0.40 -27.72 12.41
CA HIS A 475 0.93 -27.59 13.77
C HIS A 475 1.36 -26.14 14.07
N ALA A 476 2.14 -25.54 13.16
CA ALA A 476 2.57 -24.15 13.28
C ALA A 476 1.37 -23.17 13.31
N ARG A 477 0.28 -23.44 12.58
CA ARG A 477 -0.95 -22.64 12.67
C ARG A 477 -1.66 -22.80 14.02
N SER A 478 -1.79 -24.02 14.56
CA SER A 478 -2.39 -24.23 15.89
C SER A 478 -1.57 -23.60 17.02
N ALA A 479 -0.24 -23.59 16.89
CA ALA A 479 0.69 -22.93 17.79
C ALA A 479 0.65 -21.38 17.73
N GLY A 480 -0.08 -20.81 16.76
CA GLY A 480 -0.07 -19.36 16.48
C GLY A 480 1.23 -18.85 15.84
N LEU A 481 2.13 -19.75 15.44
CA LEU A 481 3.35 -19.39 14.71
C LEU A 481 2.99 -18.84 13.33
N LYS A 482 3.62 -17.72 12.96
CA LYS A 482 3.32 -17.00 11.71
C LYS A 482 4.14 -17.50 10.51
N GLY A 483 5.02 -18.48 10.73
CA GLY A 483 5.85 -19.07 9.70
C GLY A 483 6.95 -19.98 10.25
N LEU A 484 7.21 -21.09 9.56
CA LEU A 484 8.24 -22.07 9.89
C LEU A 484 9.65 -21.53 9.59
N ARG A 485 10.65 -21.98 10.34
CA ARG A 485 12.07 -21.85 9.97
C ARG A 485 12.54 -23.15 9.35
N LEU A 486 13.20 -23.04 8.20
CA LEU A 486 13.77 -24.15 7.44
C LEU A 486 15.30 -24.15 7.55
N HIS A 487 15.86 -25.34 7.65
CA HIS A 487 17.28 -25.62 7.59
C HIS A 487 17.61 -26.56 6.44
N LEU A 488 18.79 -26.40 5.84
CA LEU A 488 19.30 -27.27 4.79
C LEU A 488 20.48 -28.07 5.36
N ASP A 489 20.31 -29.38 5.55
CA ASP A 489 21.40 -30.27 5.97
C ASP A 489 21.97 -31.02 4.75
N TYR A 490 23.29 -31.00 4.62
CA TYR A 490 24.05 -31.59 3.52
C TYR A 490 24.78 -32.89 3.94
N THR A 491 24.57 -33.39 5.16
CA THR A 491 25.34 -34.52 5.73
C THR A 491 24.81 -35.92 5.35
N GLY A 492 23.51 -36.05 5.06
CA GLY A 492 22.86 -37.36 4.84
C GLY A 492 23.36 -38.17 3.63
N THR A 493 23.81 -37.50 2.57
CA THR A 493 24.20 -38.12 1.28
C THR A 493 25.47 -38.98 1.32
N ARG A 494 26.20 -39.04 2.45
CA ARG A 494 27.52 -39.67 2.54
C ARG A 494 27.45 -41.20 2.73
N ARG A 495 26.96 -41.92 1.69
CA ARG A 495 26.97 -43.40 1.50
C ARG A 495 27.29 -44.23 2.76
N ARG A 496 26.29 -44.53 3.58
CA ARG A 496 26.38 -45.59 4.60
C ARG A 496 25.63 -46.83 4.14
N ARG A 497 26.37 -47.87 3.74
CA ARG A 497 25.82 -49.12 3.19
C ARG A 497 25.15 -49.94 4.31
N GLY A 498 23.87 -49.71 4.55
CA GLY A 498 23.06 -50.40 5.56
C GLY A 498 21.60 -50.49 5.13
N SER A 499 20.99 -51.66 5.29
CA SER A 499 19.63 -51.97 4.83
C SER A 499 18.57 -51.22 5.62
N GLY A 500 17.59 -50.58 4.94
CA GLY A 500 16.33 -50.18 5.58
C GLY A 500 15.53 -49.02 4.99
N SER A 501 16.16 -48.08 4.25
CA SER A 501 15.55 -46.75 3.98
C SER A 501 15.49 -46.33 2.50
N GLU A 502 15.38 -47.28 1.56
CA GLU A 502 15.47 -46.96 0.13
C GLU A 502 14.25 -46.18 -0.42
N SER A 503 13.07 -46.20 0.22
CA SER A 503 11.87 -45.52 -0.28
C SER A 503 11.84 -44.00 -0.06
N PHE A 504 12.48 -43.49 1.00
CA PHE A 504 12.30 -42.10 1.43
C PHE A 504 13.18 -41.10 0.67
N ASP A 505 14.45 -41.45 0.40
CA ASP A 505 15.37 -40.59 -0.36
C ASP A 505 14.87 -40.31 -1.79
N HIS A 506 14.15 -41.25 -2.40
CA HIS A 506 13.61 -41.11 -3.76
C HIS A 506 12.57 -39.99 -3.86
N ALA A 507 11.60 -39.93 -2.94
CA ALA A 507 10.52 -38.92 -3.01
C ALA A 507 11.06 -37.47 -2.93
N GLN A 508 12.02 -37.22 -2.02
CA GLN A 508 12.65 -35.91 -1.92
C GLN A 508 13.58 -35.61 -3.12
N ALA A 509 14.30 -36.61 -3.64
CA ALA A 509 15.12 -36.47 -4.84
C ALA A 509 14.29 -36.16 -6.10
N ASP A 510 13.13 -36.80 -6.27
CA ASP A 510 12.20 -36.55 -7.37
C ASP A 510 11.57 -35.15 -7.28
N ALA A 511 11.29 -34.66 -6.07
CA ALA A 511 10.85 -33.29 -5.84
C ALA A 511 11.95 -32.26 -6.18
N TRP A 512 13.21 -32.51 -5.80
CA TRP A 512 14.36 -31.69 -6.26
C TRP A 512 14.55 -31.74 -7.79
N ALA A 513 14.42 -32.91 -8.41
CA ALA A 513 14.54 -33.08 -9.86
C ALA A 513 13.42 -32.34 -10.62
N SER A 514 12.19 -32.40 -10.09
CA SER A 514 11.02 -31.67 -10.61
C SER A 514 11.20 -30.16 -10.49
N ALA A 515 11.62 -29.68 -9.32
CA ALA A 515 11.89 -28.26 -9.07
C ALA A 515 13.04 -27.72 -9.94
N TYR A 516 14.15 -28.48 -10.08
CA TYR A 516 15.22 -28.10 -11.01
C TYR A 516 14.77 -28.12 -12.47
N SER A 517 13.84 -29.02 -12.85
CA SER A 517 13.26 -29.05 -14.20
C SER A 517 12.36 -27.85 -14.46
N ALA A 518 11.54 -27.43 -13.48
CA ALA A 518 10.72 -26.22 -13.56
C ALA A 518 11.59 -24.95 -13.68
N VAL A 519 12.63 -24.81 -12.85
CA VAL A 519 13.58 -23.69 -12.91
C VAL A 519 14.37 -23.70 -14.23
N ALA A 520 14.82 -24.87 -14.70
CA ALA A 520 15.53 -25.00 -15.96
C ALA A 520 14.64 -24.71 -17.19
N ALA A 521 13.37 -25.13 -17.17
CA ALA A 521 12.40 -24.80 -18.21
C ALA A 521 12.15 -23.29 -18.28
N GLY A 522 11.99 -22.62 -17.12
CA GLY A 522 11.89 -21.16 -17.05
C GLY A 522 13.14 -20.46 -17.61
N ALA A 523 14.34 -20.90 -17.21
CA ALA A 523 15.60 -20.35 -17.71
C ALA A 523 15.81 -20.59 -19.22
N ALA A 524 15.45 -21.78 -19.72
CA ALA A 524 15.54 -22.11 -21.14
C ALA A 524 14.53 -21.33 -21.98
N LEU A 525 13.33 -21.04 -21.45
CA LEU A 525 12.34 -20.19 -22.10
C LEU A 525 12.83 -18.73 -22.18
N VAL A 526 13.42 -18.19 -21.10
CA VAL A 526 14.05 -16.86 -21.11
C VAL A 526 15.23 -16.79 -22.10
N ALA A 527 16.11 -17.80 -22.10
CA ALA A 527 17.24 -17.87 -23.04
C ALA A 527 16.76 -18.01 -24.49
N GLY A 528 15.74 -18.84 -24.75
CA GLY A 528 15.13 -19.02 -26.07
C GLY A 528 14.51 -17.73 -26.61
N LEU A 529 13.77 -16.99 -25.77
CA LEU A 529 13.25 -15.66 -26.12
C LEU A 529 14.39 -14.65 -26.39
N GLY A 530 15.47 -14.70 -25.59
CA GLY A 530 16.67 -13.88 -25.81
C GLY A 530 17.35 -14.15 -27.16
N VAL A 531 17.49 -15.42 -27.54
CA VAL A 531 18.01 -15.84 -28.86
C VAL A 531 17.05 -15.44 -29.98
N LEU A 532 15.74 -15.58 -29.81
CA LEU A 532 14.74 -15.13 -30.78
C LEU A 532 14.81 -13.61 -31.02
N ALA A 533 14.98 -12.83 -29.95
CA ALA A 533 15.16 -11.38 -30.01
C ALA A 533 16.49 -10.99 -30.66
N TYR A 534 17.57 -11.74 -30.39
CA TYR A 534 18.87 -11.54 -31.04
C TYR A 534 18.83 -11.84 -32.54
N LEU A 535 18.21 -12.94 -32.96
CA LEU A 535 18.05 -13.29 -34.37
C LEU A 535 17.20 -12.26 -35.12
N ARG A 536 16.02 -11.89 -34.58
CA ARG A 536 15.19 -10.80 -35.13
C ARG A 536 15.93 -9.46 -35.25
N ARG A 537 16.91 -9.19 -34.39
CA ARG A 537 17.74 -7.97 -34.43
C ARG A 537 18.96 -8.10 -35.37
N SER A 538 19.31 -9.32 -35.78
CA SER A 538 20.46 -9.64 -36.63
C SER A 538 20.12 -9.84 -38.11
N GLY A 539 18.83 -9.86 -38.48
CA GLY A 539 18.40 -9.86 -39.89
C GLY A 539 18.45 -11.22 -40.59
N TYR A 540 18.28 -12.31 -39.84
CA TYR A 540 18.03 -13.67 -40.33
C TYR A 540 16.59 -14.11 -40.01
#